data_AF-A0A1V4YGB3-F1
#
_entry.id   AF-A0A1V4YGB3-F1
#
_cell.length_a   1.000
_cell.length_b   1.000
_cell.length_c   1.000
_cell.angle_alpha   90.00
_cell.angle_beta   90.00
_cell.angle_gamma   90.00
#
_symmetry.space_group_name_H-M   'P 1'
#
loop_
_entity.id
_entity.type
_entity.pdbx_description
1 polymer ?
#
loop_
_entity_poly.entity_id
_entity_poly.type
_entity_poly.pdbx_seq_one_letter_code
_entity_poly.pdbx_strand_id
1 'polypeptide(L)'
;MQEIISFVVIYFLIFLASTFFISLMGVDILTSVTASITTLGNIGPGFNLVGPMGSFYAMPALAKVILISNMWVGRLEVFTVVVLFTPEFWKK
;
A
#
# COMPACT_ATOMS: atom_id res chain seq x y z
N MET A 1 1.77 5.65 23.96
CA MET A 1 1.27 4.30 23.66
C MET A 1 0.07 4.34 22.71
N GLN A 2 -0.97 5.15 22.93
CA GLN A 2 -2.13 5.23 22.03
C GLN A 2 -1.79 5.63 20.58
N GLU A 3 -0.91 6.62 20.36
CA GLU A 3 -0.51 7.06 19.01
C GLU A 3 0.12 5.95 18.14
N ILE A 4 0.96 5.11 18.75
CA ILE A 4 1.65 4.01 18.06
C ILE A 4 0.63 2.94 17.65
N ILE A 5 -0.34 2.66 18.52
CA ILE A 5 -1.40 1.67 18.23
C ILE A 5 -2.27 2.18 17.08
N SER A 6 -2.67 3.45 17.09
CA SER A 6 -3.41 4.07 15.98
C SER A 6 -2.65 3.99 14.66
N PHE A 7 -1.34 4.28 14.68
CA PHE A 7 -0.48 4.13 13.50
C PHE A 7 -0.51 2.70 12.94
N VAL A 8 -0.27 1.71 13.80
CA VAL A 8 -0.23 0.30 13.38
C VAL A 8 -1.58 -0.15 12.83
N VAL A 9 -2.69 0.24 13.46
CA VAL A 9 -4.04 -0.11 13.00
C VAL A 9 -4.32 0.49 11.62
N ILE A 10 -4.02 1.77 11.40
CA ILE A 10 -4.25 2.43 10.10
C ILE A 10 -3.34 1.82 9.03
N TYR A 11 -2.07 1.54 9.36
CA TYR A 11 -1.15 0.85 8.46
C TYR A 11 -1.70 -0.50 8.00
N PHE A 12 -2.19 -1.33 8.92
CA PHE A 12 -2.80 -2.61 8.60
C PHE A 12 -4.12 -2.47 7.82
N LEU A 13 -4.93 -1.46 8.10
CA LEU A 13 -6.14 -1.18 7.34
C LEU A 13 -5.84 -0.85 5.87
N ILE A 14 -4.85 0.02 5.62
CA ILE A 14 -4.42 0.36 4.26
C ILE A 14 -3.87 -0.88 3.55
N PHE A 15 -3.05 -1.66 4.24
CA PHE A 15 -2.51 -2.92 3.71
C PHE A 15 -3.62 -3.90 3.29
N LEU A 16 -4.61 -4.13 4.15
CA LEU A 16 -5.73 -5.03 3.89
C LEU A 16 -6.61 -4.51 2.75
N ALA A 17 -6.91 -3.21 2.74
CA ALA A 17 -7.69 -2.57 1.68
C ALA A 17 -7.00 -2.70 0.32
N SER A 18 -5.70 -2.35 0.23
CA SER A 18 -4.91 -2.48 -1.00
C SER A 18 -4.88 -3.93 -1.50
N THR A 19 -4.65 -4.89 -0.59
CA THR A 19 -4.65 -6.32 -0.93
C THR A 19 -6.01 -6.76 -1.49
N PHE A 20 -7.10 -6.34 -0.86
CA PHE A 20 -8.46 -6.69 -1.28
C PHE A 20 -8.79 -6.13 -2.67
N PHE A 21 -8.50 -4.86 -2.92
CA PHE A 21 -8.76 -4.23 -4.22
C PHE A 21 -7.92 -4.85 -5.35
N ILE A 22 -6.65 -5.19 -5.07
CA ILE A 22 -5.78 -5.82 -6.06
C ILE A 22 -6.26 -7.25 -6.36
N SER A 23 -6.68 -8.00 -5.35
CA SER A 23 -7.21 -9.36 -5.53
C SER A 23 -8.52 -9.35 -6.34
N LEU A 24 -9.37 -8.34 -6.16
CA LEU A 24 -10.60 -8.16 -6.95
C LEU A 24 -10.34 -7.98 -8.46
N MET A 25 -9.13 -7.54 -8.84
CA MET A 25 -8.72 -7.39 -10.23
C MET A 25 -8.24 -8.71 -10.88
N GLY A 26 -8.44 -9.84 -10.22
CA GLY A 26 -8.07 -11.17 -10.72
C GLY A 26 -6.60 -11.53 -10.50
N VAL A 27 -5.89 -10.78 -9.66
CA VAL A 27 -4.51 -11.09 -9.26
C VAL A 27 -4.54 -12.13 -8.14
N ASP A 28 -3.65 -13.11 -8.24
CA ASP A 28 -3.50 -14.16 -7.23
C ASP A 28 -3.33 -13.57 -5.82
N ILE A 29 -3.94 -14.19 -4.81
CA ILE A 29 -3.97 -13.67 -3.43
C ILE A 29 -2.55 -13.53 -2.88
N LEU A 30 -1.66 -14.50 -3.14
CA LEU A 30 -0.28 -14.44 -2.67
C LEU A 30 0.45 -13.25 -3.30
N THR A 31 0.24 -13.02 -4.60
CA THR A 31 0.82 -11.88 -5.33
C THR A 31 0.25 -10.57 -4.81
N SER A 32 -1.06 -10.49 -4.54
CA SER A 32 -1.74 -9.28 -4.05
C SER A 32 -1.28 -8.87 -2.66
N VAL A 33 -1.16 -9.83 -1.75
CA VAL A 33 -0.65 -9.65 -0.38
C VAL A 33 0.80 -9.17 -0.43
N THR A 34 1.63 -9.86 -1.19
CA THR A 34 3.08 -9.61 -1.20
C THR A 34 3.42 -8.34 -1.97
N ALA A 35 2.70 -8.01 -3.04
CA ALA A 35 2.80 -6.71 -3.71
C ALA A 35 2.38 -5.56 -2.76
N SER A 36 1.30 -5.72 -2.00
CA SER A 36 0.82 -4.68 -1.09
C SER A 36 1.80 -4.43 0.06
N ILE A 37 2.32 -5.47 0.70
CA ILE A 37 3.25 -5.28 1.83
C ILE A 37 4.61 -4.72 1.39
N THR A 38 5.10 -5.13 0.21
CA THR A 38 6.40 -4.69 -0.30
C THR A 38 6.37 -3.27 -0.82
N THR A 39 5.26 -2.84 -1.39
CA THR A 39 5.08 -1.44 -1.83
C THR A 39 4.79 -0.51 -0.66
N LEU A 40 3.98 -0.93 0.31
CA LEU A 40 3.77 -0.16 1.55
C LEU A 40 5.06 -0.02 2.37
N GLY A 41 5.88 -1.08 2.42
CA GLY A 41 7.18 -1.06 3.08
C GLY A 41 8.31 -0.47 2.24
N ASN A 42 8.05 -0.07 0.98
CA ASN A 42 9.07 0.36 0.01
C ASN A 42 10.27 -0.60 -0.12
N ILE A 43 10.01 -1.91 -0.01
CA ILE A 43 11.02 -2.98 -0.07
C ILE A 43 11.36 -3.29 -1.53
N GLY A 44 10.36 -3.31 -2.41
CA GLY A 44 10.51 -3.59 -3.84
C GLY A 44 10.00 -4.97 -4.28
N PRO A 45 10.78 -6.05 -4.13
CA PRO A 45 10.38 -7.38 -4.60
C PRO A 45 9.39 -8.06 -3.65
N GLY A 46 8.35 -8.67 -4.21
CA GLY A 46 7.40 -9.56 -3.53
C GLY A 46 7.56 -11.01 -3.95
N PHE A 47 6.44 -11.70 -4.14
CA PHE A 47 6.43 -13.10 -4.56
C PHE A 47 5.67 -13.30 -5.88
N ASN A 48 5.91 -14.46 -6.52
CA ASN A 48 5.28 -14.86 -7.76
C ASN A 48 5.53 -13.85 -8.89
N LEU A 49 4.48 -13.27 -9.49
CA LEU A 49 4.58 -12.29 -10.58
C LEU A 49 5.43 -11.06 -10.23
N VAL A 50 5.46 -10.66 -8.95
CA VAL A 50 6.25 -9.53 -8.45
C VAL A 50 7.52 -10.00 -7.72
N GLY A 51 7.97 -11.22 -7.98
CA GLY A 51 9.19 -11.80 -7.41
C GLY A 51 10.50 -11.08 -7.81
N PRO A 52 11.65 -11.52 -7.28
CA PRO A 52 12.96 -10.92 -7.60
C PRO A 52 13.33 -10.98 -9.09
N MET A 53 12.81 -11.96 -9.82
CA MET A 53 12.93 -12.10 -11.28
C MET A 53 11.63 -11.71 -12.02
N GLY A 54 10.62 -11.25 -11.28
CA GLY A 54 9.32 -10.83 -11.79
C GLY A 54 9.24 -9.32 -12.06
N SER A 55 8.09 -8.86 -12.53
CA SER A 55 7.85 -7.45 -12.82
C SER A 55 6.40 -7.05 -12.56
N PHE A 56 6.20 -5.83 -12.08
CA PHE A 56 4.88 -5.19 -11.96
C PHE A 56 4.25 -4.84 -13.33
N TYR A 57 4.95 -5.11 -14.45
CA TYR A 57 4.44 -4.81 -15.79
C TYR A 57 3.14 -5.56 -16.11
N ALA A 58 3.07 -6.84 -15.75
CA ALA A 58 1.91 -7.72 -15.99
C ALA A 58 0.71 -7.42 -15.06
N MET A 59 0.85 -6.48 -14.12
CA MET A 59 -0.22 -6.09 -13.21
C MET A 59 -1.28 -5.25 -13.95
N PRO A 60 -2.58 -5.36 -13.60
CA PRO A 60 -3.62 -4.47 -14.13
C PRO A 60 -3.29 -2.99 -13.91
N ALA A 61 -3.71 -2.12 -14.84
CA ALA A 61 -3.41 -0.68 -14.77
C ALA A 61 -3.90 -0.04 -13.46
N LEU A 62 -5.12 -0.37 -13.02
CA LEU A 62 -5.65 0.12 -11.74
C LEU A 62 -4.87 -0.41 -10.53
N ALA A 63 -4.39 -1.67 -10.56
CA ALA A 63 -3.56 -2.23 -9.49
C ALA A 63 -2.25 -1.44 -9.36
N LYS A 64 -1.63 -1.03 -10.48
CA LYS A 64 -0.42 -0.19 -10.44
C LYS A 64 -0.68 1.15 -9.77
N VAL A 65 -1.82 1.80 -10.03
CA VAL A 65 -2.18 3.07 -9.38
C VAL A 65 -2.27 2.90 -7.86
N ILE A 66 -2.89 1.82 -7.39
CA ILE A 66 -2.97 1.48 -5.97
C ILE A 66 -1.58 1.23 -5.40
N LEU A 67 -0.73 0.47 -6.09
CA LEU A 67 0.63 0.19 -5.63
C LEU A 67 1.51 1.45 -5.57
N ILE A 68 1.34 2.38 -6.53
CA ILE A 68 2.05 3.67 -6.54
C ILE A 68 1.63 4.52 -5.34
N SER A 69 0.33 4.61 -5.05
CA SER A 69 -0.14 5.34 -3.86
C SER A 69 0.37 4.70 -2.57
N ASN A 70 0.43 3.37 -2.52
CA ASN A 70 0.96 2.62 -1.39
C ASN A 70 2.45 2.94 -1.13
N MET A 71 3.26 3.08 -2.18
CA MET A 71 4.67 3.51 -2.06
C MET A 71 4.81 4.93 -1.51
N TRP A 72 3.96 5.85 -1.95
CA TRP A 72 3.92 7.22 -1.43
C TRP A 72 3.56 7.24 0.05
N VAL A 73 2.53 6.50 0.44
CA VAL A 73 2.11 6.34 1.85
C VAL A 73 3.23 5.74 2.69
N GLY A 74 3.88 4.70 2.19
CA GLY A 74 5.03 4.08 2.84
C GLY A 74 6.21 5.03 3.02
N ARG A 75 6.45 5.92 2.04
CA ARG A 75 7.63 6.81 2.03
C ARG A 75 7.42 8.06 2.87
N LEU A 76 6.19 8.58 2.89
CA LEU A 76 5.83 9.78 3.63
C LEU A 76 5.42 9.49 5.07
N GLU A 77 5.39 8.23 5.50
CA GLU A 77 4.78 7.74 6.74
C GLU A 77 3.24 7.96 6.76
N VAL A 78 2.52 6.97 7.29
CA VAL A 78 1.04 6.94 7.26
C VAL A 78 0.43 8.19 7.93
N PHE A 79 1.02 8.65 9.03
CA PHE A 79 0.52 9.83 9.76
C PHE A 79 0.56 11.11 8.92
N THR A 80 1.62 11.32 8.16
CA THR A 80 1.78 12.52 7.32
C THR A 80 0.74 12.55 6.21
N VAL A 81 0.40 11.39 5.64
CA VAL A 81 -0.68 11.29 4.66
C VAL A 81 -2.04 11.54 5.30
N VAL A 82 -2.32 10.96 6.46
CA VAL A 82 -3.60 11.19 7.17
C VAL A 82 -3.77 12.66 7.53
N VAL A 83 -2.72 13.32 8.03
CA VAL A 83 -2.72 14.76 8.33
C VAL A 83 -3.02 15.60 7.09
N LEU A 84 -2.55 15.18 5.91
CA LEU A 84 -2.82 15.86 4.65
C LEU A 84 -4.29 15.78 4.23
N PHE A 85 -5.07 14.82 4.74
CA PHE A 85 -6.52 14.77 4.54
C PHE A 85 -7.31 15.46 5.67
N THR A 86 -6.65 15.90 6.74
CA THR A 86 -7.30 16.62 7.83
C THR A 86 -7.48 18.10 7.44
N PRO A 87 -8.72 18.62 7.41
CA PRO A 87 -8.98 20.00 6.98
C PRO A 87 -8.34 21.06 7.89
N GLU A 88 -8.00 20.72 9.13
CA GLU A 88 -7.24 21.59 10.04
C GLU A 88 -5.81 21.88 9.54
N PHE A 89 -5.19 20.95 8.80
CA PHE A 89 -3.87 21.19 8.20
C PHE A 89 -3.92 22.28 7.12
N TRP A 90 -5.03 22.35 6.38
CA TRP A 90 -5.23 23.30 5.29
C TRP A 90 -5.84 24.63 5.74
N LYS A 91 -6.32 24.71 6.98
CA LYS A 91 -6.85 25.95 7.56
C LYS A 91 -5.70 26.83 8.08
N LYS A 92 -5.21 27.68 7.18
CA LYS A 92 -4.75 29.04 7.49
C LYS A 92 -5.53 30.02 6.63
#